data_AF-A0A0R3RI46-F1
#
_entry.id   AF-A0A0R3RI46-F1
#
_cell.length_a   1.000
_cell.length_b   1.000
_cell.length_c   1.000
_cell.angle_alpha   90.00
_cell.angle_beta   90.00
_cell.angle_gamma   90.00
#
_symmetry.space_group_name_H-M   'P 1'
#
loop_
_entity.id
_entity.type
_entity.pdbx_description
1 polymer ?
#
loop_
_entity_poly.entity_id
_entity_poly.type
_entity_poly.pdbx_seq_one_letter_code
_entity_poly.pdbx_strand_id
1 'polypeptide(L)'
;MQSVVSGEHCPVRITSPSVIDNDSALSNSVSGILNSTQYVDTDDPFKCQFVFLGSGTERVQITFLYFNLYARTPNLNNVTNRCDEMDHLSAHVLIGTRMSRIEDFCGSETPPRLMSTKNLLTLDYVVRSTGATRRMMTSAEKFGFVLKYHFRSDLGLSEMNAEIRNDLTCHYEFNSSRRSSGDIFSPNHPGYYPRNIDCHYIFHGTEKQVVAIHFEYFDVEGLATCGDSTHSDYVLFSNYQTQDRTNRRYCGQICPRDSVVSESNYFRMLFRSNDIFDATGFYAHYQFITEQVSQINRVKVTTNTCSFARLPVNWPAMLLSLEIIRKWTL
;
A
#
# COMPACT_ATOMS: atom_id res chain seq x y z
N MET A 1 34.81 7.95 4.19
CA MET A 1 35.04 9.36 3.83
C MET A 1 33.94 9.73 2.84
N GLN A 2 32.77 10.12 3.35
CA GLN A 2 31.59 10.41 2.53
C GLN A 2 31.76 11.81 1.92
N SER A 3 31.75 11.88 0.59
CA SER A 3 31.67 13.13 -0.16
C SER A 3 30.29 13.74 0.05
N VAL A 4 30.23 14.78 0.90
CA VAL A 4 29.09 15.69 0.99
C VAL A 4 29.13 16.56 -0.27
N VAL A 5 28.22 16.32 -1.22
CA VAL A 5 28.04 17.20 -2.38
C VAL A 5 27.14 18.36 -1.93
N SER A 6 27.76 19.52 -1.74
CA SER A 6 27.07 20.79 -1.57
C SER A 6 26.56 21.29 -2.94
N GLY A 7 25.25 21.53 -3.10
CA GLY A 7 24.73 22.35 -4.21
C GLY A 7 23.61 21.76 -5.07
N GLU A 8 22.80 20.83 -4.59
CA GLU A 8 21.65 20.33 -5.35
C GLU A 8 20.47 21.31 -5.27
N HIS A 9 20.16 21.96 -6.39
CA HIS A 9 19.02 22.88 -6.52
C HIS A 9 17.77 22.12 -6.96
N CYS A 10 16.61 22.47 -6.41
CA CYS A 10 15.32 21.94 -6.88
C CYS A 10 15.01 22.41 -8.31
N PRO A 11 14.42 21.57 -9.19
CA PRO A 11 13.92 20.22 -8.92
C PRO A 11 15.03 19.15 -8.90
N VAL A 12 14.81 18.09 -8.13
CA VAL A 12 15.73 16.95 -8.00
C VAL A 12 15.25 15.81 -8.88
N ARG A 13 16.15 15.25 -9.69
CA ARG A 13 15.86 14.09 -10.56
C ARG A 13 16.74 12.91 -10.18
N ILE A 14 16.10 11.77 -9.91
CA ILE A 14 16.74 10.50 -9.56
C ILE A 14 16.28 9.48 -10.59
N THR A 15 17.22 8.97 -11.38
CA THR A 15 16.93 8.01 -12.44
C THR A 15 17.51 6.65 -12.08
N SER A 16 16.85 5.57 -12.51
CA SER A 16 17.39 4.23 -12.37
C SER A 16 18.68 4.08 -13.18
N PRO A 17 19.66 3.30 -12.71
CA PRO A 17 20.88 3.02 -13.46
C PRO A 17 20.62 2.30 -14.79
N SER A 18 19.45 1.67 -14.91
CA SER A 18 19.01 0.98 -16.12
C SER A 18 18.38 1.92 -17.15
N VAL A 19 18.25 3.22 -16.85
CA VAL A 19 17.84 4.24 -17.82
C VAL A 19 19.07 4.58 -18.65
N ILE A 20 19.01 4.27 -19.95
CA ILE A 20 20.05 4.64 -20.90
C ILE A 20 19.80 6.10 -21.28
N ASP A 21 20.34 7.04 -20.51
CA ASP A 21 20.35 8.46 -20.86
C ASP A 21 21.79 8.96 -20.99
N ASN A 22 22.06 9.76 -22.03
CA ASN A 22 23.38 10.33 -22.33
C ASN A 22 23.72 11.55 -21.43
N ASP A 23 22.82 11.96 -20.55
CA ASP A 23 22.99 13.11 -19.66
C ASP A 23 23.13 12.70 -18.19
N SER A 24 23.94 13.49 -17.49
CA SER A 24 24.42 13.34 -16.12
C SER A 24 23.32 13.10 -15.06
N ALA A 25 22.94 11.84 -14.89
CA ALA A 25 22.15 11.38 -13.75
C ALA A 25 22.96 11.46 -12.44
N LEU A 26 22.34 12.00 -11.39
CA LEU A 26 22.99 12.25 -10.09
C LEU A 26 23.11 11.01 -9.18
N SER A 27 22.46 9.90 -9.51
CA SER A 27 22.50 8.69 -8.70
C SER A 27 22.41 7.42 -9.55
N ASN A 28 23.51 6.68 -9.62
CA ASN A 28 23.63 5.38 -10.30
C ASN A 28 23.27 4.20 -9.40
N SER A 29 22.36 4.39 -8.43
CA SER A 29 21.95 3.31 -7.52
C SER A 29 20.48 2.93 -7.69
N VAL A 30 20.21 1.63 -7.75
CA VAL A 30 18.86 1.02 -7.77
C VAL A 30 18.05 1.42 -6.53
N SER A 31 18.72 1.79 -5.42
CA SER A 31 18.07 2.32 -4.22
C SER A 31 18.93 3.37 -3.52
N GLY A 32 18.31 4.26 -2.76
CA GLY A 32 19.03 5.31 -2.02
C GLY A 32 18.17 5.98 -0.96
N ILE A 33 18.78 6.90 -0.22
CA ILE A 33 18.10 7.69 0.82
C ILE A 33 18.07 9.14 0.38
N LEU A 34 16.91 9.77 0.48
CA LEU A 34 16.71 11.19 0.27
C LEU A 34 16.34 11.86 1.58
N ASN A 35 16.99 12.98 1.88
CA ASN A 35 16.71 13.79 3.06
C ASN A 35 16.28 15.19 2.63
N SER A 36 15.04 15.56 2.95
CA SER A 36 14.47 16.85 2.54
C SER A 36 15.20 18.04 3.14
N THR A 37 15.88 17.88 4.29
CA THR A 37 16.56 19.00 4.97
C THR A 37 17.74 19.56 4.17
N GLN A 38 18.23 18.82 3.17
CA GLN A 38 19.29 19.27 2.28
C GLN A 38 18.79 20.27 1.22
N TYR A 39 17.48 20.36 1.03
CA TYR A 39 16.84 21.17 -0.01
C TYR A 39 16.00 22.33 0.56
N VAL A 40 16.06 22.52 1.88
CA VAL A 40 15.39 23.61 2.61
C VAL A 40 16.44 24.68 2.91
N ASP A 41 16.51 25.74 2.11
CA ASP A 41 17.54 26.78 2.23
C ASP A 41 17.00 28.17 2.60
N THR A 42 15.69 28.33 2.78
CA THR A 42 15.09 29.66 3.00
C THR A 42 14.10 29.71 4.16
N ASP A 43 14.04 30.87 4.83
CA ASP A 43 13.00 31.21 5.81
C ASP A 43 11.62 31.46 5.13
N ASP A 44 11.60 31.50 3.79
CA ASP A 44 10.44 31.77 2.96
C ASP A 44 9.70 30.50 2.49
N PRO A 45 8.41 30.61 2.10
CA PRO A 45 7.69 29.53 1.45
C PRO A 45 8.38 29.09 0.14
N PHE A 46 8.50 27.78 -0.07
CA PHE A 46 9.13 27.23 -1.28
C PHE A 46 8.46 25.95 -1.75
N LYS A 47 8.73 25.57 -3.01
CA LYS A 47 8.30 24.30 -3.60
C LYS A 47 9.51 23.58 -4.18
N CYS A 48 9.64 22.29 -3.88
CA CYS A 48 10.62 21.41 -4.47
C CYS A 48 9.95 20.17 -5.05
N GLN A 49 10.31 19.81 -6.28
CA GLN A 49 9.83 18.59 -6.92
C GLN A 49 10.94 17.55 -6.97
N PHE A 50 10.63 16.35 -6.49
CA PHE A 50 11.49 15.16 -6.60
C PHE A 50 10.89 14.23 -7.67
N VAL A 51 11.68 13.93 -8.70
CA VAL A 51 11.26 13.07 -9.81
C VAL A 51 12.07 11.77 -9.76
N PHE A 52 11.38 10.65 -9.56
CA PHE A 52 11.96 9.32 -9.59
C PHE A 52 11.56 8.61 -10.88
N LEU A 53 12.54 8.27 -11.72
CA LEU A 53 12.32 7.69 -13.04
C LEU A 53 13.04 6.34 -13.17
N GLY A 54 12.28 5.26 -13.24
CA GLY A 54 12.76 3.92 -13.59
C GLY A 54 12.87 3.69 -15.10
N SER A 55 13.50 2.59 -15.49
CA SER A 55 13.65 2.13 -16.87
C SER A 55 12.55 1.14 -17.25
N GLY A 56 11.97 1.29 -18.45
CA GLY A 56 11.06 0.31 -19.04
C GLY A 56 9.92 -0.12 -18.12
N THR A 57 10.01 -1.35 -17.60
CA THR A 57 9.01 -1.99 -16.72
C THR A 57 9.28 -1.81 -15.23
N GLU A 58 10.32 -1.08 -14.84
CA GLU A 58 10.58 -0.77 -13.44
C GLU A 58 9.47 0.11 -12.86
N ARG A 59 9.35 0.02 -11.55
CA ARG A 59 8.46 0.83 -10.72
C ARG A 59 9.27 1.46 -9.60
N VAL A 60 8.77 2.55 -9.04
CA VAL A 60 9.40 3.27 -7.95
C VAL A 60 8.68 2.95 -6.65
N GLN A 61 9.43 2.41 -5.69
CA GLN A 61 9.01 2.22 -4.31
C GLN A 61 9.56 3.35 -3.45
N ILE A 62 8.72 3.94 -2.61
CA ILE A 62 9.11 4.93 -1.61
C ILE A 62 8.70 4.43 -0.23
N THR A 63 9.67 4.38 0.70
CA THR A 63 9.44 4.07 2.11
C THR A 63 9.88 5.26 2.95
N PHE A 64 8.97 5.84 3.71
CA PHE A 64 9.30 6.92 4.64
C PHE A 64 9.98 6.36 5.89
N LEU A 65 11.13 6.92 6.25
CA LEU A 65 11.90 6.59 7.44
C LEU A 65 11.69 7.63 8.55
N TYR A 66 11.37 8.86 8.16
CA TYR A 66 11.06 9.98 9.03
C TYR A 66 10.11 10.92 8.30
N PHE A 67 9.11 11.47 9.00
CA PHE A 67 8.19 12.45 8.43
C PHE A 67 7.69 13.39 9.52
N ASN A 68 7.92 14.69 9.35
CA ASN A 68 7.41 15.71 10.24
C ASN A 68 7.30 17.03 9.48
N LEU A 69 6.12 17.35 8.98
CA LEU A 69 5.83 18.63 8.31
C LEU A 69 4.97 19.50 9.21
N TYR A 70 5.15 20.82 9.10
CA TYR A 70 4.33 21.76 9.85
C TYR A 70 2.86 21.62 9.45
N ALA A 71 2.03 21.26 10.44
CA ALA A 71 0.59 21.24 10.32
C ALA A 71 0.00 22.05 11.49
N ARG A 72 -0.98 22.91 11.19
CA ARG A 72 -1.74 23.59 12.23
C ARG A 72 -2.66 22.59 12.91
N THR A 73 -2.71 22.60 14.23
CA THR A 73 -3.72 21.84 14.97
C THR A 73 -5.13 22.35 14.58
N PRO A 74 -6.07 21.46 14.20
CA PRO A 74 -7.42 21.88 13.90
C PRO A 74 -8.06 22.48 15.15
N ASN A 75 -8.74 23.62 15.01
CA ASN A 75 -9.65 24.08 16.05
C ASN A 75 -10.75 23.03 16.25
N LEU A 76 -11.14 22.80 17.51
CA LEU A 76 -12.13 21.79 17.93
C LEU A 76 -13.49 21.83 17.18
N ASN A 77 -13.76 22.91 16.44
CA ASN A 77 -15.04 23.19 15.80
C ASN A 77 -15.03 23.05 14.26
N ASN A 78 -13.91 22.71 13.61
CA ASN A 78 -13.90 22.50 12.17
C ASN A 78 -12.81 21.48 11.75
N VAL A 79 -13.18 20.19 11.80
CA VAL A 79 -12.32 19.05 11.47
C VAL A 79 -12.30 18.87 9.96
N THR A 80 -11.59 19.74 9.25
CA THR A 80 -11.11 19.41 7.91
C THR A 80 -9.59 19.47 7.94
N ASN A 81 -8.96 18.32 8.22
CA ASN A 81 -7.52 18.11 8.07
C ASN A 81 -7.17 18.12 6.58
N ARG A 82 -7.15 19.30 5.97
CA ARG A 82 -6.71 19.44 4.59
C ARG A 82 -5.24 19.87 4.59
N CYS A 83 -4.40 18.98 4.08
CA CYS A 83 -2.96 19.23 3.98
C CYS A 83 -2.61 20.32 2.94
N ASP A 84 -3.52 20.65 2.03
CA ASP A 84 -3.32 21.59 0.93
C ASP A 84 -3.02 23.03 1.39
N GLU A 85 -3.50 23.42 2.58
CA GLU A 85 -3.25 24.73 3.22
C GLU A 85 -2.00 24.75 4.13
N MET A 86 -1.37 23.60 4.35
CA MET A 86 -0.24 23.43 5.28
C MET A 86 1.05 23.06 4.53
N ASP A 87 2.15 22.83 5.28
CA ASP A 87 3.31 22.20 4.68
C ASP A 87 2.94 20.74 4.38
N HIS A 88 3.11 20.35 3.12
CA HIS A 88 2.69 19.03 2.68
C HIS A 88 3.60 18.46 1.62
N LEU A 89 3.48 17.14 1.47
CA LEU A 89 4.11 16.36 0.42
C LEU A 89 3.01 15.70 -0.41
N SER A 90 2.89 16.09 -1.68
CA SER A 90 1.93 15.46 -2.60
C SER A 90 2.61 14.40 -3.43
N ALA A 91 2.17 13.16 -3.33
CA ALA A 91 2.67 12.07 -4.15
C ALA A 91 1.84 11.89 -5.42
N HIS A 92 2.51 11.80 -6.57
CA HIS A 92 1.87 11.58 -7.86
C HIS A 92 2.52 10.43 -8.62
N VAL A 93 1.71 9.69 -9.38
CA VAL A 93 2.14 8.54 -10.18
C VAL A 93 1.53 8.59 -11.57
N LEU A 94 2.19 7.94 -12.53
CA LEU A 94 1.72 7.88 -13.90
C LEU A 94 0.70 6.74 -14.10
N ILE A 95 -0.55 7.09 -14.35
CA ILE A 95 -1.63 6.15 -14.64
C ILE A 95 -2.04 6.33 -16.11
N GLY A 96 -1.90 5.27 -16.91
CA GLY A 96 -2.01 5.42 -18.36
C GLY A 96 -0.98 6.43 -18.88
N THR A 97 -1.45 7.59 -19.35
CA THR A 97 -0.62 8.74 -19.76
C THR A 97 -0.79 9.97 -18.86
N ARG A 98 -1.58 9.85 -17.78
CA ARG A 98 -1.96 10.96 -16.89
C ARG A 98 -1.23 10.85 -15.56
N MET A 99 -0.61 11.95 -15.13
CA MET A 99 -0.15 12.09 -13.75
C MET A 99 -1.34 12.21 -12.82
N SER A 100 -1.47 11.27 -11.89
CA SER A 100 -2.57 11.22 -10.93
C SER A 100 -2.01 11.30 -9.52
N ARG A 101 -2.67 12.08 -8.67
CA ARG A 101 -2.29 12.24 -7.27
C ARG A 101 -2.76 11.03 -6.46
N ILE A 102 -1.89 10.50 -5.61
CA ILE A 102 -2.24 9.47 -4.63
C ILE A 102 -2.90 10.13 -3.43
N GLU A 103 -2.14 10.95 -2.69
CA GLU A 103 -2.60 11.65 -1.48
C GLU A 103 -1.67 12.82 -1.15
N ASP A 104 -2.15 13.74 -0.30
CA ASP A 104 -1.36 14.81 0.32
C ASP A 104 -1.02 14.43 1.77
N PHE A 105 0.28 14.41 2.12
CA PHE A 105 0.75 14.09 3.46
C PHE A 105 1.21 15.35 4.20
N CYS A 106 0.81 15.52 5.45
CA CYS A 106 1.23 16.62 6.32
C CYS A 106 1.27 16.18 7.80
N GLY A 107 1.82 17.01 8.68
CA GLY A 107 1.96 16.69 10.09
C GLY A 107 3.09 15.71 10.37
N SER A 108 3.01 15.01 11.51
CA SER A 108 4.06 14.12 12.02
C SER A 108 3.75 12.63 11.85
N GLU A 109 2.63 12.29 11.21
CA GLU A 109 2.29 10.89 10.94
C GLU A 109 3.08 10.40 9.73
N THR A 110 3.83 9.31 9.92
CA THR A 110 4.62 8.71 8.84
C THR A 110 3.70 8.14 7.76
N PRO A 111 3.81 8.60 6.50
CA PRO A 111 2.99 8.08 5.41
C PRO A 111 3.23 6.59 5.17
N PRO A 112 2.24 5.87 4.59
CA PRO A 112 2.44 4.50 4.16
C PRO A 112 3.52 4.41 3.08
N ARG A 113 4.03 3.20 2.87
CA ARG A 113 4.88 2.90 1.71
C ARG A 113 4.09 3.15 0.43
N LEU A 114 4.73 3.81 -0.53
CA LEU A 114 4.15 4.10 -1.84
C LEU A 114 4.83 3.29 -2.93
N MET A 115 4.07 2.93 -3.95
CA MET A 115 4.56 2.24 -5.12
C MET A 115 3.91 2.82 -6.37
N SER A 116 4.68 3.10 -7.41
CA SER A 116 4.13 3.59 -8.68
C SER A 116 3.54 2.46 -9.52
N THR A 117 2.51 2.80 -10.28
CA THR A 117 1.89 1.93 -11.31
C THR A 117 2.81 1.65 -12.49
N LYS A 118 3.65 2.61 -12.84
CA LYS A 118 4.63 2.57 -13.93
C LYS A 118 6.01 3.03 -13.44
N ASN A 119 6.88 3.44 -14.35
CA ASN A 119 8.25 3.84 -14.07
C ASN A 119 8.44 5.27 -13.56
N LEU A 120 7.37 6.00 -13.22
CA LEU A 120 7.46 7.39 -12.76
C LEU A 120 6.67 7.61 -11.47
N LEU A 121 7.35 8.18 -10.48
CA LEU A 121 6.76 8.72 -9.26
C LEU A 121 7.35 10.11 -9.01
N THR A 122 6.49 11.07 -8.69
CA THR A 122 6.93 12.42 -8.33
C THR A 122 6.41 12.80 -6.96
N LEU A 123 7.25 13.46 -6.16
CA LEU A 123 6.87 14.04 -4.88
C LEU A 123 7.01 15.55 -4.98
N ASP A 124 5.90 16.27 -4.77
CA ASP A 124 5.88 17.72 -4.69
C ASP A 124 5.91 18.12 -3.21
N TYR A 125 7.07 18.57 -2.73
CA TYR A 125 7.23 19.11 -1.40
C TYR A 125 6.92 20.60 -1.40
N VAL A 126 5.86 21.00 -0.71
CA VAL A 126 5.38 22.37 -0.64
C VAL A 126 5.46 22.85 0.80
N VAL A 127 6.28 23.87 1.03
CA VAL A 127 6.41 24.55 2.32
C VAL A 127 5.69 25.89 2.22
N ARG A 128 4.62 26.05 2.97
CA ARG A 128 3.82 27.28 3.05
C ARG A 128 4.12 28.09 4.31
N SER A 129 4.58 27.42 5.37
CA SER A 129 4.94 28.05 6.63
C SER A 129 6.23 28.87 6.49
N THR A 130 6.41 29.88 7.35
CA THR A 130 7.66 30.63 7.45
C THR A 130 8.61 29.95 8.43
N GLY A 131 9.91 30.22 8.32
CA GLY A 131 10.90 29.75 9.30
C GLY A 131 10.62 30.24 10.72
N ALA A 132 10.09 31.46 10.88
CA ALA A 132 9.64 31.96 12.19
C ALA A 132 8.49 31.13 12.77
N THR A 133 7.50 30.77 11.96
CA THR A 133 6.36 29.93 12.37
C THR A 133 6.82 28.54 12.83
N ARG A 134 7.76 27.92 12.09
CA ARG A 134 8.32 26.61 12.46
C ARG A 134 9.11 26.67 13.78
N ARG A 135 9.93 27.71 13.98
CA ARG A 135 10.72 27.92 15.21
C ARG A 135 9.84 28.13 16.45
N MET A 136 8.65 28.71 16.30
CA MET A 136 7.70 28.93 17.39
C MET A 136 7.03 27.64 17.88
N MET A 137 6.99 26.56 17.09
CA MET A 137 6.29 25.31 17.45
C MET A 137 7.11 24.36 18.34
N THR A 138 8.33 24.74 18.74
CA THR A 138 9.21 24.11 19.75
C THR A 138 8.84 22.69 20.19
N SER A 139 9.09 21.70 19.31
CA SER A 139 9.59 20.40 19.75
C SER A 139 11.04 20.30 19.28
N ALA A 140 11.88 19.52 19.94
CA ALA A 140 13.28 19.29 19.55
C ALA A 140 13.42 18.57 18.18
N GLU A 141 12.32 18.36 17.46
CA GLU A 141 12.22 17.59 16.24
C GLU A 141 12.36 18.49 15.01
N LYS A 142 13.11 18.00 14.02
CA LYS A 142 13.41 18.76 12.80
C LYS A 142 12.26 18.61 11.82
N PHE A 143 11.77 19.71 11.23
CA PHE A 143 10.81 19.63 10.14
C PHE A 143 11.47 19.09 8.86
N GLY A 144 10.76 18.20 8.17
CA GLY A 144 11.19 17.56 6.94
C GLY A 144 10.82 16.08 6.90
N PHE A 145 11.38 15.37 5.94
CA PHE A 145 11.22 13.93 5.80
C PHE A 145 12.51 13.28 5.32
N VAL A 146 12.68 12.02 5.70
CA VAL A 146 13.71 11.14 5.18
C VAL A 146 13.01 9.94 4.57
N LEU A 147 13.33 9.61 3.33
CA LEU A 147 12.76 8.48 2.63
C LEU A 147 13.83 7.61 1.98
N LYS A 148 13.51 6.34 1.80
CA LYS A 148 14.26 5.40 0.98
C LYS A 148 13.50 5.20 -0.32
N TYR A 149 14.18 5.34 -1.46
CA TYR A 149 13.64 4.97 -2.76
C TYR A 149 14.24 3.65 -3.25
N HIS A 150 13.50 2.91 -4.07
CA HIS A 150 13.98 1.70 -4.74
C HIS A 150 13.30 1.54 -6.11
N PHE A 151 14.08 1.30 -7.15
CA PHE A 151 13.58 0.90 -8.47
C PHE A 151 13.38 -0.62 -8.50
N ARG A 152 12.14 -1.07 -8.67
CA ARG A 152 11.72 -2.46 -8.54
C ARG A 152 11.22 -2.97 -9.88
N SER A 153 11.61 -4.19 -10.26
CA SER A 153 11.02 -4.90 -11.39
C SER A 153 9.78 -5.73 -11.01
N ASP A 154 9.61 -6.03 -9.71
CA ASP A 154 8.47 -6.77 -9.20
C ASP A 154 7.28 -5.87 -8.83
N LEU A 155 6.22 -6.47 -8.27
CA LEU A 155 5.00 -5.79 -7.83
C LEU A 155 5.04 -5.32 -6.36
N GLY A 156 6.18 -5.44 -5.68
CA GLY A 156 6.31 -5.02 -4.27
C GLY A 156 5.44 -5.83 -3.29
N LEU A 157 5.07 -7.06 -3.65
CA LEU A 157 4.15 -7.91 -2.89
C LEU A 157 4.85 -8.92 -1.95
N SER A 158 6.16 -8.77 -1.76
CA SER A 158 6.96 -9.68 -0.91
C SER A 158 6.53 -9.69 0.57
N GLU A 159 5.90 -8.61 1.05
CA GLU A 159 5.48 -8.48 2.45
C GLU A 159 4.30 -9.39 2.83
N MET A 160 3.57 -9.95 1.85
CA MET A 160 2.54 -10.97 2.13
C MET A 160 3.16 -12.28 2.65
N ASN A 161 4.49 -12.45 2.56
CA ASN A 161 5.20 -13.65 2.97
C ASN A 161 4.67 -14.94 2.30
N ALA A 162 4.20 -14.80 1.05
CA ALA A 162 3.76 -15.91 0.23
C ALA A 162 4.95 -16.59 -0.47
N GLU A 163 4.79 -17.87 -0.81
CA GLU A 163 5.71 -18.57 -1.69
C GLU A 163 5.51 -18.04 -3.13
N ILE A 164 6.59 -17.54 -3.74
CA ILE A 164 6.54 -16.90 -5.06
C ILE A 164 7.02 -17.89 -6.11
N ARG A 165 6.23 -18.02 -7.18
CA ARG A 165 6.59 -18.78 -8.37
C ARG A 165 7.26 -17.87 -9.39
N ASN A 166 8.57 -18.03 -9.57
CA ASN A 166 9.36 -17.17 -10.47
C ASN A 166 8.97 -17.29 -11.95
N ASP A 167 8.29 -18.38 -12.34
CA ASP A 167 7.82 -18.62 -13.71
C ASP A 167 6.47 -17.95 -14.01
N LEU A 168 5.72 -17.53 -12.98
CA LEU A 168 4.39 -16.97 -13.11
C LEU A 168 4.36 -15.55 -12.54
N THR A 169 4.00 -14.59 -13.39
CA THR A 169 3.85 -13.20 -12.94
C THR A 169 2.61 -13.08 -12.04
N CYS A 170 2.76 -12.42 -10.89
CA CYS A 170 1.71 -12.19 -9.91
C CYS A 170 1.01 -13.48 -9.40
N HIS A 171 1.79 -14.51 -9.07
CA HIS A 171 1.29 -15.75 -8.48
C HIS A 171 1.87 -15.99 -7.09
N TYR A 172 0.99 -16.17 -6.10
CA TYR A 172 1.35 -16.27 -4.69
C TYR A 172 0.68 -17.47 -4.04
N GLU A 173 1.47 -18.35 -3.45
CA GLU A 173 0.99 -19.54 -2.75
C GLU A 173 1.12 -19.37 -1.24
N PHE A 174 0.04 -19.70 -0.51
CA PHE A 174 -0.05 -19.64 0.94
C PHE A 174 -0.35 -21.04 1.46
N ASN A 175 0.52 -21.54 2.34
CA ASN A 175 0.38 -22.89 2.88
C ASN A 175 0.18 -22.85 4.40
N SER A 176 -0.86 -23.52 4.89
CA SER A 176 -1.20 -23.52 6.31
C SER A 176 -0.12 -24.12 7.20
N SER A 177 0.71 -25.01 6.66
CA SER A 177 1.88 -25.59 7.36
C SER A 177 2.99 -24.58 7.62
N ARG A 178 3.06 -23.50 6.82
CA ARG A 178 4.01 -22.40 6.99
C ARG A 178 3.43 -21.32 7.89
N ARG A 179 2.20 -20.90 7.59
CA ARG A 179 1.54 -19.80 8.29
C ARG A 179 0.02 -20.00 8.26
N SER A 180 -0.60 -20.02 9.44
CA SER A 180 -2.04 -20.23 9.59
C SER A 180 -2.89 -18.99 9.32
N SER A 181 -2.29 -17.79 9.29
CA SER A 181 -2.97 -16.54 8.94
C SER A 181 -1.99 -15.46 8.49
N GLY A 182 -2.48 -14.45 7.80
CA GLY A 182 -1.69 -13.30 7.38
C GLY A 182 -2.47 -12.33 6.51
N ASP A 183 -1.76 -11.44 5.85
CA ASP A 183 -2.35 -10.34 5.10
C ASP A 183 -2.19 -10.59 3.60
N ILE A 184 -3.19 -10.16 2.84
CA ILE A 184 -3.18 -10.11 1.38
C ILE A 184 -3.66 -8.74 0.91
N PHE A 185 -3.03 -8.24 -0.14
CA PHE A 185 -3.37 -6.94 -0.71
C PHE A 185 -3.11 -6.92 -2.20
N SER A 186 -3.81 -6.03 -2.89
CA SER A 186 -3.55 -5.74 -4.30
C SER A 186 -2.17 -5.08 -4.46
N PRO A 187 -1.50 -5.23 -5.62
CA PRO A 187 -0.30 -4.47 -5.90
C PRO A 187 -0.49 -2.98 -5.64
N ASN A 188 0.56 -2.35 -5.13
CA ASN A 188 0.63 -0.92 -4.82
C ASN A 188 -0.29 -0.40 -3.73
N HIS A 189 -1.16 -1.21 -3.12
CA HIS A 189 -2.01 -0.75 -2.00
C HIS A 189 -1.14 -0.07 -0.92
N PRO A 190 -1.51 1.14 -0.44
CA PRO A 190 -2.79 1.85 -0.63
C PRO A 190 -2.90 2.78 -1.85
N GLY A 191 -1.90 2.78 -2.74
CA GLY A 191 -1.96 3.48 -4.02
C GLY A 191 -2.71 2.70 -5.10
N TYR A 192 -2.79 3.29 -6.29
CA TYR A 192 -3.45 2.68 -7.45
C TYR A 192 -2.76 1.40 -7.90
N TYR A 193 -3.54 0.33 -8.10
CA TYR A 193 -3.00 -0.91 -8.67
C TYR A 193 -2.71 -0.75 -10.17
N PRO A 194 -1.75 -1.51 -10.74
CA PRO A 194 -1.49 -1.49 -12.17
C PRO A 194 -2.67 -2.01 -13.00
N ARG A 195 -2.92 -1.38 -14.15
CA ARG A 195 -3.84 -1.87 -15.19
C ARG A 195 -3.33 -3.15 -15.84
N ASN A 196 -4.26 -3.95 -16.37
CA ASN A 196 -3.98 -5.21 -17.11
C ASN A 196 -3.16 -6.23 -16.32
N ILE A 197 -3.51 -6.48 -15.07
CA ILE A 197 -2.89 -7.55 -14.27
C ILE A 197 -3.88 -8.68 -13.99
N ASP A 198 -3.35 -9.90 -13.93
CA ASP A 198 -4.04 -11.10 -13.45
C ASP A 198 -3.20 -11.65 -12.28
N CYS A 199 -3.66 -11.41 -11.06
CA CYS A 199 -2.98 -11.83 -9.83
C CYS A 199 -3.70 -13.01 -9.17
N HIS A 200 -2.96 -14.08 -8.94
CA HIS A 200 -3.46 -15.31 -8.35
C HIS A 200 -2.91 -15.49 -6.94
N TYR A 201 -3.81 -15.66 -5.98
CA TYR A 201 -3.52 -15.97 -4.59
C TYR A 201 -4.12 -17.34 -4.29
N ILE A 202 -3.26 -18.34 -4.08
CA ILE A 202 -3.65 -19.74 -3.93
C ILE A 202 -3.41 -20.16 -2.48
N PHE A 203 -4.43 -20.71 -1.84
CA PHE A 203 -4.39 -21.12 -0.44
C PHE A 203 -4.49 -22.64 -0.35
N HIS A 204 -3.53 -23.24 0.34
CA HIS A 204 -3.39 -24.66 0.58
C HIS A 204 -3.47 -24.95 2.08
N GLY A 205 -4.63 -25.43 2.53
CA GLY A 205 -4.87 -25.95 3.87
C GLY A 205 -4.58 -27.45 3.97
N THR A 206 -4.42 -27.94 5.19
CA THR A 206 -4.40 -29.39 5.48
C THR A 206 -5.82 -29.95 5.44
N GLU A 207 -5.95 -31.28 5.52
CA GLU A 207 -7.25 -31.92 5.65
C GLU A 207 -8.07 -31.30 6.79
N LYS A 208 -9.39 -31.11 6.55
CA LYS A 208 -10.35 -30.48 7.47
C LYS A 208 -10.10 -29.01 7.77
N GLN A 209 -9.24 -28.33 7.02
CA GLN A 209 -9.15 -26.88 7.07
C GLN A 209 -9.98 -26.23 5.98
N VAL A 210 -10.57 -25.08 6.30
CA VAL A 210 -11.12 -24.12 5.36
C VAL A 210 -10.34 -22.81 5.47
N VAL A 211 -10.46 -21.95 4.46
CA VAL A 211 -9.81 -20.64 4.38
C VAL A 211 -10.89 -19.59 4.52
N ALA A 212 -10.73 -18.66 5.47
CA ALA A 212 -11.57 -17.49 5.59
C ALA A 212 -10.78 -16.25 5.21
N ILE A 213 -11.32 -15.41 4.34
CA ILE A 213 -10.72 -14.15 3.89
C ILE A 213 -11.66 -13.00 4.25
N HIS A 214 -11.14 -12.03 5.01
CA HIS A 214 -11.88 -10.85 5.46
C HIS A 214 -11.24 -9.58 4.88
N PHE A 215 -12.03 -8.79 4.15
CA PHE A 215 -11.57 -7.51 3.59
C PHE A 215 -11.76 -6.39 4.61
N GLU A 216 -10.66 -5.71 4.93
CA GLU A 216 -10.68 -4.50 5.74
C GLU A 216 -10.84 -3.25 4.86
N TYR A 217 -10.26 -3.30 3.65
CA TYR A 217 -10.36 -2.26 2.63
C TYR A 217 -10.69 -2.86 1.26
N PHE A 218 -11.58 -2.20 0.52
CA PHE A 218 -11.97 -2.64 -0.82
C PHE A 218 -12.45 -1.46 -1.69
N ASP A 219 -11.66 -1.13 -2.70
CA ASP A 219 -11.90 -0.16 -3.75
C ASP A 219 -11.38 -0.77 -5.06
N VAL A 220 -12.18 -1.66 -5.64
CA VAL A 220 -11.87 -2.26 -6.95
C VAL A 220 -12.73 -1.55 -7.99
N GLU A 221 -12.14 -1.16 -9.10
CA GLU A 221 -12.86 -0.41 -10.12
C GLU A 221 -14.08 -1.18 -10.63
N GLY A 222 -15.20 -0.46 -10.76
CA GLY A 222 -16.38 -0.95 -11.42
C GLY A 222 -17.66 -0.80 -10.63
N LEU A 223 -18.71 -1.45 -11.15
CA LEU A 223 -20.04 -1.42 -10.53
C LEU A 223 -20.09 -2.37 -9.35
N ALA A 224 -20.85 -2.02 -8.29
CA ALA A 224 -21.02 -2.89 -7.12
C ALA A 224 -21.53 -4.30 -7.46
N THR A 225 -22.27 -4.44 -8.57
CA THR A 225 -22.66 -5.71 -9.16
C THR A 225 -21.97 -5.86 -10.52
N CYS A 226 -20.77 -6.42 -10.56
CA CYS A 226 -20.04 -6.68 -11.80
C CYS A 226 -20.28 -8.10 -12.34
N GLY A 227 -20.39 -8.16 -13.66
CA GLY A 227 -20.48 -9.40 -14.44
C GLY A 227 -19.65 -9.29 -15.71
N ASP A 228 -19.85 -10.21 -16.66
CA ASP A 228 -19.09 -10.18 -17.92
C ASP A 228 -19.35 -8.94 -18.77
N SER A 229 -20.55 -8.37 -18.69
CA SER A 229 -20.95 -7.22 -19.49
C SER A 229 -20.59 -5.86 -18.88
N THR A 230 -20.08 -5.81 -17.65
CA THR A 230 -19.88 -4.53 -16.95
C THR A 230 -18.50 -3.92 -17.18
N HIS A 231 -17.57 -4.66 -17.80
CA HIS A 231 -16.18 -4.23 -18.02
C HIS A 231 -15.51 -3.69 -16.74
N SER A 232 -15.85 -4.28 -15.60
CA SER A 232 -15.30 -3.93 -14.29
C SER A 232 -14.07 -4.75 -14.01
N ASP A 233 -13.16 -4.19 -13.23
CA ASP A 233 -12.18 -4.99 -12.50
C ASP A 233 -12.89 -5.85 -11.46
N TYR A 234 -12.25 -6.94 -11.03
CA TYR A 234 -12.88 -7.82 -10.06
C TYR A 234 -11.91 -8.67 -9.26
N VAL A 235 -12.39 -9.04 -8.07
CA VAL A 235 -11.90 -10.19 -7.31
C VAL A 235 -12.87 -11.36 -7.50
N LEU A 236 -12.35 -12.52 -7.86
CA LEU A 236 -13.10 -13.76 -8.05
C LEU A 236 -12.55 -14.84 -7.12
N PHE A 237 -13.44 -15.61 -6.51
CA PHE A 237 -13.08 -16.76 -5.67
C PHE A 237 -13.46 -18.07 -6.35
N SER A 238 -12.63 -19.10 -6.14
CA SER A 238 -12.84 -20.45 -6.69
C SER A 238 -12.43 -21.51 -5.69
N ASN A 239 -13.27 -22.53 -5.50
CA ASN A 239 -12.96 -23.72 -4.70
C ASN A 239 -12.29 -24.83 -5.51
N TYR A 240 -12.12 -24.64 -6.83
CA TYR A 240 -11.54 -25.63 -7.72
C TYR A 240 -10.23 -25.15 -8.33
N GLN A 241 -9.31 -26.10 -8.55
CA GLN A 241 -8.08 -25.88 -9.32
C GLN A 241 -8.36 -25.70 -10.82
N THR A 242 -9.50 -26.23 -11.29
CA THR A 242 -9.98 -26.10 -12.66
C THR A 242 -11.00 -24.96 -12.78
N GLN A 243 -11.58 -24.78 -13.98
CA GLN A 243 -12.58 -23.75 -14.22
C GLN A 243 -13.82 -23.96 -13.33
N ASP A 244 -13.97 -23.07 -12.36
CA ASP A 244 -15.16 -22.99 -11.52
C ASP A 244 -16.29 -22.31 -12.30
N ARG A 245 -17.52 -22.83 -12.14
CA ARG A 245 -18.72 -22.24 -12.74
C ARG A 245 -19.37 -21.21 -11.81
N THR A 246 -18.96 -21.15 -10.55
CA THR A 246 -19.41 -20.17 -9.57
C THR A 246 -18.63 -18.85 -9.78
N ASN A 247 -19.04 -18.10 -10.80
CA ASN A 247 -18.42 -16.83 -11.21
C ASN A 247 -18.75 -15.66 -10.25
N ARG A 248 -18.64 -15.84 -8.93
CA ARG A 248 -18.99 -14.75 -8.00
C ARG A 248 -17.86 -13.72 -7.94
N ARG A 249 -18.06 -12.62 -8.66
CA ARG A 249 -17.16 -11.47 -8.72
C ARG A 249 -17.51 -10.44 -7.66
N TYR A 250 -16.48 -9.73 -7.19
CA TYR A 250 -16.55 -8.63 -6.23
C TYR A 250 -15.78 -7.44 -6.81
N CYS A 251 -16.35 -6.24 -6.68
CA CYS A 251 -15.98 -5.05 -7.43
C CYS A 251 -16.72 -3.82 -6.86
N GLY A 252 -16.31 -2.64 -7.27
CA GLY A 252 -16.74 -1.38 -6.66
C GLY A 252 -16.14 -1.19 -5.26
N GLN A 253 -16.81 -0.35 -4.48
CA GLN A 253 -16.39 0.06 -3.14
C GLN A 253 -17.10 -0.71 -2.01
N ILE A 254 -17.90 -1.71 -2.38
CA ILE A 254 -18.63 -2.54 -1.41
C ILE A 254 -17.87 -3.84 -1.24
N CYS A 255 -16.99 -3.86 -0.25
CA CYS A 255 -16.42 -5.06 0.33
C CYS A 255 -17.50 -6.09 0.74
N PRO A 256 -17.19 -7.40 0.70
CA PRO A 256 -18.01 -8.42 1.32
C PRO A 256 -18.26 -8.11 2.81
N ARG A 257 -19.52 -8.15 3.25
CA ARG A 257 -19.89 -7.85 4.66
C ARG A 257 -19.33 -8.88 5.63
N ASP A 258 -19.31 -10.13 5.20
CA ASP A 258 -18.80 -11.27 5.94
C ASP A 258 -17.53 -11.80 5.28
N SER A 259 -16.74 -12.56 6.03
CA SER A 259 -15.59 -13.27 5.46
C SER A 259 -16.05 -14.20 4.33
N VAL A 260 -15.29 -14.21 3.23
CA VAL A 260 -15.47 -15.20 2.17
C VAL A 260 -14.77 -16.48 2.61
N VAL A 261 -15.52 -17.57 2.75
CA VAL A 261 -15.03 -18.85 3.27
C VAL A 261 -15.00 -19.89 2.16
N SER A 262 -13.92 -20.66 2.08
CA SER A 262 -13.79 -21.77 1.14
C SER A 262 -14.64 -22.97 1.58
N GLU A 263 -14.98 -23.83 0.61
CA GLU A 263 -15.73 -25.07 0.85
C GLU A 263 -14.84 -26.22 1.33
N SER A 264 -13.53 -26.09 1.14
CA SER A 264 -12.55 -27.12 1.49
C SER A 264 -11.17 -26.51 1.73
N ASN A 265 -10.14 -27.36 1.74
CA ASN A 265 -8.75 -26.97 2.02
C ASN A 265 -8.03 -26.31 0.84
N TYR A 266 -8.70 -26.15 -0.30
CA TYR A 266 -8.19 -25.39 -1.44
C TYR A 266 -9.04 -24.13 -1.63
N PHE A 267 -8.37 -22.99 -1.83
CA PHE A 267 -9.05 -21.77 -2.21
C PHE A 267 -8.20 -20.93 -3.15
N ARG A 268 -8.81 -20.36 -4.17
CA ARG A 268 -8.16 -19.46 -5.10
C ARG A 268 -8.87 -18.13 -5.14
N MET A 269 -8.12 -17.06 -4.92
CA MET A 269 -8.54 -15.69 -5.18
C MET A 269 -7.82 -15.19 -6.43
N LEU A 270 -8.58 -14.67 -7.40
CA LEU A 270 -8.08 -14.02 -8.60
C LEU A 270 -8.44 -12.54 -8.53
N PHE A 271 -7.45 -11.66 -8.61
CA PHE A 271 -7.66 -10.24 -8.86
C PHE A 271 -7.29 -9.91 -10.31
N ARG A 272 -8.26 -9.40 -11.08
CA ARG A 272 -8.06 -9.00 -12.47
C ARG A 272 -8.38 -7.52 -12.65
N SER A 273 -7.48 -6.81 -13.32
CA SER A 273 -7.72 -5.44 -13.79
C SER A 273 -7.69 -5.32 -15.31
N ASN A 274 -8.37 -4.31 -15.83
CA ASN A 274 -8.40 -3.92 -17.24
C ASN A 274 -7.67 -2.59 -17.46
N ASP A 275 -7.88 -1.95 -18.62
CA ASP A 275 -7.18 -0.73 -19.04
C ASP A 275 -8.05 0.54 -19.06
N ILE A 276 -9.25 0.53 -18.46
CA ILE A 276 -10.24 1.59 -18.58
C ILE A 276 -10.09 2.63 -17.46
N PHE A 277 -10.43 2.24 -16.23
CA PHE A 277 -10.47 3.10 -15.04
C PHE A 277 -9.55 2.55 -13.95
N ASP A 278 -9.43 3.29 -12.84
CA ASP A 278 -8.44 3.02 -11.80
C ASP A 278 -9.08 3.11 -10.42
N ALA A 279 -8.57 2.28 -9.51
CA ALA A 279 -8.93 2.31 -8.09
C ALA A 279 -7.70 1.90 -7.24
N THR A 280 -7.82 1.95 -5.92
CA THR A 280 -6.69 1.71 -4.97
C THR A 280 -6.62 0.27 -4.45
N GLY A 281 -7.56 -0.57 -4.87
CA GLY A 281 -7.54 -2.01 -4.69
C GLY A 281 -8.02 -2.46 -3.32
N PHE A 282 -7.35 -3.42 -2.70
CA PHE A 282 -7.85 -4.05 -1.49
C PHE A 282 -6.74 -4.38 -0.48
N TYR A 283 -7.15 -4.50 0.77
CA TYR A 283 -6.37 -5.08 1.86
C TYR A 283 -7.27 -6.00 2.68
N ALA A 284 -6.79 -7.21 2.95
CA ALA A 284 -7.54 -8.27 3.56
C ALA A 284 -6.67 -9.17 4.43
N HIS A 285 -7.32 -9.89 5.33
CA HIS A 285 -6.73 -10.87 6.24
C HIS A 285 -7.23 -12.25 5.87
N TYR A 286 -6.34 -13.23 5.78
CA TYR A 286 -6.70 -14.64 5.60
C TYR A 286 -6.41 -15.46 6.86
N GLN A 287 -7.18 -16.51 7.06
CA GLN A 287 -6.96 -17.49 8.11
C GLN A 287 -7.36 -18.90 7.65
N PHE A 288 -6.50 -19.88 7.93
CA PHE A 288 -6.82 -21.30 7.88
C PHE A 288 -7.51 -21.72 9.18
N ILE A 289 -8.73 -22.21 9.08
CA ILE A 289 -9.58 -22.60 10.20
C ILE A 289 -9.82 -24.10 10.13
N THR A 290 -9.49 -24.84 11.18
CA THR A 290 -9.82 -26.26 11.28
C THR A 290 -11.31 -26.43 11.58
N GLU A 291 -12.04 -27.15 10.74
CA GLU A 291 -13.42 -27.55 10.97
C GLU A 291 -13.51 -28.40 12.25
N GLN A 292 -13.89 -27.77 13.36
CA GLN A 292 -14.41 -28.51 14.50
C GLN A 292 -15.92 -28.65 14.32
N VAL A 293 -16.38 -29.90 14.20
CA VAL A 293 -17.79 -30.34 14.00
C VAL A 293 -18.78 -29.77 15.05
N SER A 294 -18.33 -29.01 16.05
CA SER A 294 -19.14 -28.44 17.13
C SER A 294 -19.16 -26.90 17.24
N GLN A 295 -18.52 -26.15 16.34
CA GLN A 295 -18.38 -24.68 16.48
C GLN A 295 -18.96 -23.85 15.31
N ILE A 296 -19.71 -24.46 14.39
CA ILE A 296 -20.38 -23.74 13.28
C ILE A 296 -21.28 -22.60 13.81
N ASN A 297 -21.77 -22.69 15.06
CA ASN A 297 -22.58 -21.66 15.71
C ASN A 297 -21.82 -20.74 16.71
N ARG A 298 -20.48 -20.79 16.76
CA ARG A 298 -19.69 -20.03 17.76
C ARG A 298 -18.45 -19.32 17.22
N VAL A 299 -18.19 -19.33 15.91
CA VAL A 299 -17.23 -18.37 15.36
C VAL A 299 -17.91 -16.99 15.33
N LYS A 300 -17.86 -16.26 16.45
CA LYS A 300 -17.94 -14.80 16.42
C LYS A 300 -16.64 -14.31 15.79
N VAL A 301 -16.58 -14.37 14.45
CA VAL A 301 -15.60 -13.60 13.69
C VAL A 301 -15.91 -12.14 14.04
N THR A 302 -14.94 -11.43 14.57
CA THR A 302 -15.07 -10.00 14.87
C THR A 302 -15.44 -9.29 13.57
N THR A 303 -16.71 -8.92 13.44
CA THR A 303 -17.23 -8.13 12.33
C THR A 303 -16.74 -6.71 12.51
N ASN A 304 -15.51 -6.43 12.08
CA ASN A 304 -15.14 -5.05 11.81
C ASN A 304 -15.83 -4.69 10.50
N THR A 305 -16.70 -3.68 10.55
CA THR A 305 -17.25 -3.08 9.36
C THR A 305 -16.10 -2.53 8.54
N CYS A 306 -16.00 -2.99 7.30
CA CYS A 306 -15.14 -2.43 6.28
C CYS A 306 -15.26 -0.90 6.29
N SER A 307 -14.14 -0.24 6.54
CA SER A 307 -14.12 1.19 6.82
C SER A 307 -13.95 1.95 5.51
N PHE A 308 -14.91 2.82 5.19
CA PHE A 308 -14.76 3.85 4.15
C PHE A 308 -13.76 4.96 4.54
N ALA A 309 -13.13 4.83 5.72
CA ALA A 309 -12.20 5.83 6.21
C ALA A 309 -10.94 5.81 5.34
N ARG A 310 -10.51 7.01 4.90
CA ARG A 310 -9.11 7.26 4.53
C ARG A 310 -8.22 6.56 5.57
N LEU A 311 -7.27 5.77 5.07
CA LEU A 311 -6.27 5.01 5.81
C LEU A 311 -6.27 5.31 7.31
N PRO A 312 -6.78 4.42 8.17
CA PRO A 312 -6.63 4.60 9.59
C PRO A 312 -5.14 4.54 9.96
N VAL A 313 -4.65 5.72 10.32
CA VAL A 313 -3.60 6.01 11.28
C VAL A 313 -3.46 4.90 12.32
N ASN A 314 -2.25 4.33 12.44
CA ASN A 314 -1.78 3.29 13.39
C ASN A 314 -1.85 1.82 12.94
N TRP A 315 -0.69 1.30 12.51
CA TRP A 315 -0.27 -0.05 12.85
C TRP A 315 0.59 -0.01 14.13
N PRO A 316 0.11 -0.47 15.29
CA PRO A 316 1.02 -0.91 16.33
C PRO A 316 1.51 -2.31 15.96
N ALA A 317 2.84 -2.50 15.98
CA ALA A 317 3.41 -3.83 16.10
C ALA A 317 2.84 -4.48 17.37
N MET A 318 1.92 -5.43 17.23
CA MET A 318 1.55 -6.28 18.37
C MET A 318 2.72 -7.21 18.68
N LEU A 319 3.50 -6.80 19.67
CA LEU A 319 4.27 -7.72 20.50
C LEU A 319 3.28 -8.69 21.15
N LEU A 320 3.29 -9.94 20.71
CA LEU A 320 2.70 -11.07 21.43
C LEU A 320 3.41 -11.21 22.77
N SER A 321 2.84 -10.67 23.86
CA SER A 321 3.16 -11.16 25.19
C SER A 321 2.32 -12.41 25.46
N LEU A 322 3.01 -13.56 25.43
CA LEU A 322 2.58 -14.77 26.11
C LEU A 322 2.46 -14.46 27.62
N GLU A 323 1.25 -14.49 28.18
CA GLU A 323 1.02 -14.84 29.59
C GLU A 323 -0.47 -14.90 29.94
N ILE A 324 -1.18 -15.97 29.54
CA ILE A 324 -2.38 -16.43 30.27
C ILE A 324 -2.40 -17.96 30.25
N ILE A 325 -1.68 -18.59 31.18
CA ILE A 325 -2.06 -19.90 31.73
C ILE A 325 -1.78 -19.86 33.24
N ARG A 326 -2.84 -19.71 34.06
CA ARG A 326 -3.12 -20.52 35.26
C ARG A 326 -4.24 -19.89 36.10
N LYS A 327 -5.36 -20.62 36.18
CA LYS A 327 -6.44 -20.69 37.20
C LYS A 327 -7.64 -21.21 36.40
N TRP A 328 -8.10 -22.45 36.53
CA TRP A 328 -8.59 -23.12 37.73
C TRP A 328 -8.57 -24.65 37.53
N THR A 329 -8.27 -25.43 38.57
CA THR A 329 -9.19 -26.42 39.19
C THR A 329 -8.51 -27.08 40.39
N LEU A 330 -9.20 -26.97 41.53
CA LEU A 330 -9.23 -27.80 42.75
C LEU A 330 -7.91 -28.11 43.48
#